data_AF-S5ZQ64-F1
#
_entry.id   AF-S5ZQ64-F1
#
_cell.length_a   1.000
_cell.length_b   1.000
_cell.length_c   1.000
_cell.angle_alpha   90.00
_cell.angle_beta   90.00
_cell.angle_gamma   90.00
#
_symmetry.space_group_name_H-M   'P 1'
#
loop_
_entity.id
_entity.type
_entity.pdbx_description
1 polymer ?
#
loop_
_entity_poly.entity_id
_entity_poly.type
_entity_poly.pdbx_seq_one_letter_code
_entity_poly.pdbx_strand_id
1 'polypeptide(L)'
;MKKNIFILLFCAACSVSLFAHAMFLDLIEPGVFKVEYDGGGFTPGTTVTLYSDGGTEEIQKGTVDENGLYRFDPKIEVVSAMAEDGAGHVAYWEPSYEESGEGSAKVLPTGKTKRPSKTLAVLTVLNTCALIYLFFEFRRFKKEKKNL
;
A
#
# COMPACT_ATOMS: atom_id res chain seq x y z
N MET A 1 -39.25 -11.73 -7.87
CA MET A 1 -38.53 -10.72 -7.04
C MET A 1 -37.34 -11.31 -6.27
N LYS A 2 -37.48 -12.41 -5.51
CA LYS A 2 -36.38 -13.00 -4.70
C LYS A 2 -35.12 -13.44 -5.47
N LYS A 3 -35.25 -13.86 -6.74
CA LYS A 3 -34.12 -14.32 -7.58
C LYS A 3 -33.18 -13.19 -8.01
N ASN A 4 -33.71 -11.97 -8.20
CA ASN A 4 -32.93 -10.82 -8.65
C ASN A 4 -32.16 -10.17 -7.49
N ILE A 5 -32.62 -10.34 -6.26
CA ILE A 5 -31.95 -9.85 -5.06
C ILE A 5 -30.62 -10.57 -4.81
N PHE A 6 -30.52 -11.85 -5.19
CA PHE A 6 -29.27 -12.61 -5.09
C PHE A 6 -28.22 -12.15 -6.11
N ILE A 7 -28.66 -11.81 -7.32
CA ILE A 7 -27.78 -11.27 -8.36
C ILE A 7 -27.28 -9.88 -7.94
N LEU A 8 -28.17 -9.04 -7.39
CA LEU A 8 -27.78 -7.73 -6.85
C LEU A 8 -26.81 -7.83 -5.66
N LEU A 9 -27.04 -8.75 -4.72
CA LEU A 9 -26.10 -9.01 -3.61
C LEU A 9 -24.77 -9.56 -4.09
N PHE A 10 -24.77 -10.43 -5.11
CA PHE A 10 -23.54 -10.97 -5.70
C PHE A 10 -22.76 -9.89 -6.46
N CYS A 11 -23.43 -9.04 -7.25
CA CYS A 11 -22.80 -7.90 -7.92
C CYS A 11 -22.25 -6.89 -6.91
N ALA A 12 -22.98 -6.61 -5.81
CA ALA A 12 -22.51 -5.72 -4.73
C ALA A 12 -21.34 -6.31 -3.92
N ALA A 13 -21.28 -7.64 -3.78
CA ALA A 13 -20.16 -8.34 -3.14
C ALA A 13 -18.96 -8.51 -4.07
N CYS A 14 -19.13 -8.57 -5.39
CA CYS A 14 -18.03 -8.58 -6.35
C CYS A 14 -17.36 -7.21 -6.53
N SER A 15 -18.06 -6.11 -6.22
CA SER A 15 -17.50 -4.76 -6.37
C SER A 15 -16.56 -4.32 -5.23
N VAL A 16 -16.36 -5.13 -4.16
CA VAL A 16 -15.44 -4.78 -3.06
C VAL A 16 -13.97 -5.13 -3.30
N SER A 17 -13.59 -5.56 -4.52
CA SER A 17 -12.21 -5.96 -4.83
C SER A 17 -11.47 -4.98 -5.75
N LEU A 18 -11.76 -3.68 -5.67
CA LEU A 18 -10.86 -2.66 -6.24
C LEU A 18 -9.73 -2.41 -5.25
N PHE A 19 -8.75 -3.31 -5.23
CA PHE A 19 -7.50 -3.12 -4.50
C PHE A 19 -6.67 -2.08 -5.27
N ALA A 20 -6.75 -0.82 -4.85
CA ALA A 20 -5.77 0.17 -5.27
C ALA A 20 -4.40 -0.33 -4.80
N HIS A 21 -3.51 -0.69 -5.73
CA HIS A 21 -2.17 -1.14 -5.40
C HIS A 21 -1.38 0.09 -4.94
N ALA A 22 -1.19 0.22 -3.63
CA ALA A 22 -0.43 1.33 -3.07
C ALA A 22 1.04 1.20 -3.51
N MET A 23 1.65 2.31 -3.91
CA MET A 23 3.10 2.39 -4.12
C MET A 23 3.75 2.87 -2.83
N PHE A 24 4.94 2.35 -2.54
CA PHE A 24 5.76 2.69 -1.39
C PHE A 24 7.12 3.20 -1.87
N LEU A 25 7.64 4.20 -1.16
CA LEU A 25 8.95 4.80 -1.35
C LEU A 25 9.68 4.83 0.00
N ASP A 26 10.56 3.88 0.24
CA ASP A 26 11.23 3.73 1.54
C ASP A 26 12.72 4.06 1.41
N LEU A 27 13.25 4.87 2.35
CA LEU A 27 14.68 5.10 2.46
C LEU A 27 15.29 3.93 3.24
N ILE A 28 15.91 3.00 2.52
CA ILE A 28 16.42 1.74 3.10
C ILE A 28 17.85 1.88 3.61
N GLU A 29 18.63 2.76 3.00
CA GLU A 29 20.00 3.10 3.37
C GLU A 29 20.26 4.58 3.07
N PRO A 30 21.27 5.21 3.68
CA PRO A 30 21.72 6.53 3.28
C PRO A 30 21.95 6.62 1.77
N GLY A 31 21.24 7.53 1.08
CA GLY A 31 21.38 7.69 -0.36
C GLY A 31 20.65 6.65 -1.22
N VAL A 32 19.81 5.79 -0.63
CA VAL A 32 19.14 4.70 -1.37
C VAL A 32 17.65 4.61 -1.04
N PHE A 33 16.82 5.03 -2.00
CA PHE A 33 15.39 4.79 -1.99
C PHE A 33 15.05 3.45 -2.64
N LYS A 34 14.05 2.75 -2.09
CA LYS A 34 13.41 1.59 -2.71
C LYS A 34 11.96 1.93 -3.04
N VAL A 35 11.58 1.70 -4.29
CA VAL A 35 10.18 1.75 -4.76
C VAL A 35 9.62 0.33 -4.79
N GLU A 36 8.41 0.15 -4.25
CA GLU A 36 7.73 -1.14 -4.26
C GLU A 36 6.21 -0.98 -4.18
N TYR A 37 5.44 -1.79 -4.92
CA TYR A 37 3.98 -1.84 -4.75
C TYR A 37 3.55 -2.74 -3.59
N ASP A 38 2.33 -2.54 -3.12
CA ASP A 38 1.69 -3.50 -2.22
C ASP A 38 1.48 -4.84 -2.92
N GLY A 39 2.26 -5.84 -2.50
CA GLY A 39 2.34 -7.15 -3.16
C GLY A 39 3.72 -7.45 -3.76
N GLY A 40 4.61 -6.45 -3.79
CA GLY A 40 5.96 -6.56 -4.35
C GLY A 40 6.04 -6.07 -5.79
N GLY A 41 7.27 -5.98 -6.30
CA GLY A 41 7.56 -5.47 -7.64
C GLY A 41 7.44 -3.94 -7.72
N PHE A 42 7.77 -3.41 -8.90
CA PHE A 42 7.75 -1.99 -9.23
C PHE A 42 7.59 -1.82 -10.75
N THR A 43 7.30 -0.61 -11.21
CA THR A 43 7.21 -0.31 -12.64
C THR A 43 8.57 0.17 -13.14
N PRO A 44 9.19 -0.49 -14.13
CA PRO A 44 10.38 0.04 -14.79
C PRO A 44 10.08 1.42 -15.37
N GLY A 45 10.94 2.40 -15.10
CA GLY A 45 10.65 3.78 -15.47
C GLY A 45 10.03 4.63 -14.35
N THR A 46 9.72 4.05 -13.17
CA THR A 46 9.34 4.87 -12.01
C THR A 46 10.41 5.91 -11.72
N THR A 47 9.97 7.15 -11.61
CA THR A 47 10.82 8.29 -11.38
C THR A 47 10.72 8.72 -9.93
N VAL A 48 11.87 8.96 -9.31
CA VAL A 48 11.99 9.49 -7.95
C VAL A 48 12.47 10.93 -8.04
N THR A 49 11.78 11.82 -7.34
CA THR A 49 12.10 13.24 -7.20
C THR A 49 12.43 13.53 -5.74
N LEU A 50 13.57 14.18 -5.50
CA LEU A 50 14.05 14.60 -4.19
C LEU A 50 13.81 16.09 -4.00
N TYR A 51 13.37 16.49 -2.81
CA TYR A 51 13.07 17.89 -2.50
C TYR A 51 13.87 18.40 -1.29
N SER A 52 14.32 19.65 -1.38
CA SER A 52 15.01 20.39 -0.30
C SER A 52 14.02 20.99 0.70
N ASP A 53 12.76 21.05 0.33
CA ASP A 53 11.65 21.45 1.19
C ASP A 53 10.54 20.38 1.15
N GLY A 54 9.38 20.67 1.75
CA GLY A 54 8.23 19.78 1.80
C GLY A 54 7.53 19.54 0.44
N GLY A 55 8.27 19.52 -0.68
CA GLY A 55 7.77 19.07 -1.99
C GLY A 55 7.71 20.13 -3.10
N THR A 56 8.35 21.29 -2.94
CA THR A 56 8.30 22.42 -3.88
C THR A 56 9.60 22.61 -4.64
N GLU A 57 10.74 22.59 -3.96
CA GLU A 57 12.06 22.78 -4.57
C GLU A 57 12.72 21.43 -4.87
N GLU A 58 12.78 21.07 -6.16
CA GLU A 58 13.43 19.85 -6.64
C GLU A 58 14.96 19.98 -6.57
N ILE A 59 15.61 19.06 -5.87
CA ILE A 59 17.08 18.94 -5.84
C ILE A 59 17.56 18.04 -6.97
N GLN A 60 16.91 16.91 -7.14
CA GLN A 60 17.35 15.85 -8.04
C GLN A 60 16.17 14.97 -8.45
N LYS A 61 16.15 14.55 -9.72
CA LYS A 61 15.18 13.62 -10.27
C LYS A 61 15.87 12.55 -11.09
N GLY A 62 15.39 11.32 -10.98
CA GLY A 62 15.89 10.22 -11.80
C GLY A 62 15.08 8.94 -11.68
N THR A 63 15.37 7.98 -12.54
CA THR A 63 14.64 6.72 -12.65
C THR A 63 15.25 5.65 -11.75
N VAL A 64 14.40 4.76 -11.21
CA VAL A 64 14.86 3.57 -10.48
C VAL A 64 15.60 2.59 -11.39
N ASP A 65 16.50 1.80 -10.79
CA ASP A 65 17.22 0.71 -11.47
C ASP A 65 16.37 -0.57 -11.66
N GLU A 66 16.98 -1.62 -12.18
CA GLU A 66 16.35 -2.94 -12.42
C GLU A 66 15.83 -3.64 -11.15
N ASN A 67 16.21 -3.15 -9.97
CA ASN A 67 15.76 -3.66 -8.67
C ASN A 67 14.77 -2.71 -7.98
N GLY A 68 14.34 -1.64 -8.64
CA GLY A 68 13.45 -0.64 -8.06
C GLY A 68 14.16 0.29 -7.09
N LEU A 69 15.50 0.40 -7.18
CA LEU A 69 16.29 1.24 -6.31
C LEU A 69 16.66 2.55 -7.00
N TYR A 70 16.57 3.65 -6.27
CA TYR A 70 17.06 4.95 -6.69
C TYR A 70 18.21 5.39 -5.79
N ARG A 71 19.34 5.75 -6.40
CA ARG A 71 20.59 6.09 -5.70
C ARG A 71 20.93 7.56 -5.88
N PHE A 72 21.29 8.22 -4.78
CA PHE A 72 21.69 9.62 -4.74
C PHE A 72 22.87 9.81 -3.77
N ASP A 73 23.55 10.95 -3.85
CA ASP A 73 24.65 11.27 -2.93
C ASP A 73 24.08 11.45 -1.51
N PRO A 74 24.47 10.62 -0.52
CA PRO A 74 23.96 10.73 0.85
C PRO A 74 24.34 12.06 1.54
N LYS A 75 25.21 12.88 0.96
CA LYS A 75 25.52 14.23 1.45
C LYS A 75 24.44 15.25 1.11
N ILE A 76 23.53 14.93 0.20
CA ILE A 76 22.40 15.79 -0.13
C ILE A 76 21.41 15.73 1.02
N GLU A 77 21.03 16.89 1.54
CA GLU A 77 19.97 17.01 2.54
C GLU A 77 18.61 16.88 1.85
N VAL A 78 17.95 15.75 2.04
CA VAL A 78 16.62 15.45 1.49
C VAL A 78 15.58 15.63 2.59
N VAL A 79 14.68 16.58 2.41
CA VAL A 79 13.58 16.85 3.35
C VAL A 79 12.34 16.03 3.02
N SER A 80 12.08 15.83 1.73
CA SER A 80 11.01 14.93 1.27
C SER A 80 11.35 14.32 -0.08
N ALA A 81 10.66 13.24 -0.45
CA ALA A 81 10.81 12.61 -1.75
C ALA A 81 9.48 12.09 -2.28
N MET A 82 9.36 11.98 -3.61
CA MET A 82 8.19 11.46 -4.30
C MET A 82 8.60 10.43 -5.35
N ALA A 83 7.83 9.36 -5.50
CA ALA A 83 7.95 8.41 -6.60
C ALA A 83 6.67 8.42 -7.46
N GLU A 84 6.83 8.45 -8.78
CA GLU A 84 5.74 8.45 -9.76
C GLU A 84 6.03 7.44 -10.90
N ASP A 85 5.04 6.64 -11.30
CA ASP A 85 5.18 5.65 -12.38
C ASP A 85 4.58 6.09 -13.73
N GLY A 86 3.98 7.28 -13.79
CA GLY A 86 3.29 7.78 -14.99
C GLY A 86 1.93 7.11 -15.26
N ALA A 87 1.52 6.11 -14.46
CA ALA A 87 0.21 5.46 -14.53
C ALA A 87 -0.76 5.99 -13.46
N GLY A 88 -0.35 7.02 -12.71
CA GLY A 88 -1.14 7.65 -11.66
C GLY A 88 -0.89 7.09 -10.26
N HIS A 89 0.07 6.17 -10.08
CA HIS A 89 0.51 5.77 -8.75
C HIS A 89 1.60 6.73 -8.27
N VAL A 90 1.41 7.25 -7.05
CA VAL A 90 2.33 8.18 -6.42
C VAL A 90 2.60 7.73 -4.98
N ALA A 91 3.86 7.76 -4.57
CA ALA A 91 4.28 7.52 -3.20
C ALA A 91 5.09 8.72 -2.69
N TYR A 92 4.80 9.15 -1.46
CA TYR A 92 5.52 10.24 -0.80
C TYR A 92 6.31 9.70 0.38
N TRP A 93 7.50 10.23 0.56
CA TRP A 93 8.38 9.94 1.68
C TRP A 93 8.68 11.21 2.45
N GLU A 94 8.59 11.10 3.77
CA GLU A 94 9.01 12.12 4.73
C GLU A 94 9.84 11.45 5.82
N PRO A 95 10.81 12.16 6.42
CA PRO A 95 11.63 11.63 7.50
C PRO A 95 10.76 11.37 8.74
N SER A 96 10.83 10.16 9.28
CA SER A 96 10.28 9.85 10.60
C SER A 96 11.40 9.98 11.63
N TYR A 97 11.23 10.90 12.59
CA TYR A 97 12.11 11.01 13.74
C TYR A 97 11.53 10.16 14.86
N GLU A 98 12.18 9.03 15.18
CA GLU A 98 11.93 8.38 16.46
C GLU A 98 12.72 9.16 17.53
N GLU A 99 12.02 9.73 18.50
CA GLU A 99 12.66 10.38 19.67
C GLU A 99 13.36 9.30 20.51
N SER A 100 14.63 9.00 20.24
CA SER A 100 15.48 8.31 21.19
C SER A 100 15.98 9.32 22.22
N GLY A 101 15.54 9.17 23.47
CA GLY A 101 15.97 10.01 24.58
C GLY A 101 17.50 10.12 24.71
N GLU A 102 17.94 11.33 25.04
CA GLU A 102 19.29 11.77 25.45
C GLU A 102 20.51 11.29 24.63
N GLY A 103 21.07 12.26 23.87
CA GLY A 103 22.52 12.38 23.69
C GLY A 103 23.11 11.73 22.44
N SER A 104 23.45 12.57 21.46
CA SER A 104 24.48 12.36 20.43
C SER A 104 24.39 11.08 19.56
N ALA A 105 23.70 11.22 18.43
CA ALA A 105 24.26 11.08 17.08
C ALA A 105 23.14 11.41 16.09
N LYS A 106 23.43 12.19 15.04
CA LYS A 106 22.48 12.38 13.93
C LYS A 106 22.33 11.04 13.20
N VAL A 107 21.40 10.22 13.67
CA VAL A 107 21.00 8.98 13.01
C VAL A 107 20.34 9.39 11.69
N LEU A 108 20.85 8.87 10.59
CA LEU A 108 20.28 9.12 9.27
C LEU A 108 18.80 8.68 9.27
N PRO A 109 17.87 9.50 8.76
CA PRO A 109 16.45 9.21 8.87
C PRO A 109 16.12 7.97 8.05
N THR A 110 15.90 6.82 8.71
CA THR A 110 15.19 5.71 8.07
C THR A 110 13.72 6.09 8.04
N GLY A 111 13.22 6.59 6.92
CA GLY A 111 11.80 6.86 6.75
C GLY A 111 11.15 5.75 5.94
N LYS A 112 9.98 5.28 6.38
CA LYS A 112 9.14 4.37 5.60
C LYS A 112 7.81 5.05 5.34
N THR A 113 7.26 4.81 4.15
CA THR A 113 5.87 5.12 3.85
C THR A 113 4.94 4.45 4.86
N LYS A 114 3.86 5.16 5.24
CA LYS A 114 2.87 4.63 6.18
C LYS A 114 2.04 3.55 5.50
N ARG A 115 2.42 2.28 5.71
CA ARG A 115 1.72 1.12 5.13
C ARG A 115 0.44 0.82 5.92
N PRO A 116 -0.75 0.73 5.30
CA PRO A 116 -1.96 0.27 5.97
C PRO A 116 -1.81 -1.21 6.39
N SER A 117 -2.40 -1.58 7.53
CA SER A 117 -2.29 -2.96 8.04
C SER A 117 -3.14 -3.92 7.21
N LYS A 118 -2.52 -5.02 6.76
CA LYS A 118 -3.21 -6.08 6.00
C LYS A 118 -4.18 -6.90 6.86
N THR A 119 -4.03 -6.86 8.19
CA THR A 119 -4.83 -7.64 9.15
C THR A 119 -6.31 -7.30 9.08
N LEU A 120 -6.67 -6.04 8.89
CA LEU A 120 -8.06 -5.62 8.76
C LEU A 120 -8.71 -6.16 7.48
N ALA A 121 -7.97 -6.13 6.37
CA ALA A 121 -8.42 -6.71 5.10
C ALA A 121 -8.61 -8.23 5.20
N VAL A 122 -7.67 -8.95 5.82
CA VAL A 122 -7.80 -10.41 6.01
C VAL A 122 -9.00 -10.76 6.89
N LEU A 123 -9.20 -10.04 8.00
CA LEU A 123 -10.30 -10.30 8.92
C LEU A 123 -11.66 -10.06 8.27
N THR A 124 -11.79 -9.00 7.47
CA THR A 124 -13.03 -8.71 6.74
C THR A 124 -13.35 -9.80 5.72
N VAL A 125 -12.36 -10.26 4.94
CA VAL A 125 -12.53 -11.38 4.00
C VAL A 125 -12.98 -12.65 4.73
N LEU A 126 -12.30 -13.04 5.81
CA LEU A 126 -12.67 -14.24 6.57
C LEU A 126 -14.10 -14.16 7.13
N ASN A 127 -14.50 -13.01 7.67
CA ASN A 127 -15.84 -12.82 8.21
C ASN A 127 -16.92 -12.89 7.11
N THR A 128 -16.67 -12.28 5.95
CA THR A 128 -17.61 -12.36 4.81
C THR A 128 -17.77 -13.79 4.30
N CYS A 129 -16.68 -14.55 4.16
CA CYS A 129 -16.73 -15.97 3.79
C CYS A 129 -17.54 -16.80 4.80
N ALA A 130 -17.35 -16.56 6.10
CA ALA A 130 -18.09 -17.25 7.16
C ALA A 130 -19.60 -16.96 7.09
N LEU A 131 -20.00 -15.70 6.88
CA LEU A 131 -21.40 -15.32 6.73
C LEU A 131 -22.05 -15.97 5.51
N ILE A 132 -21.33 -16.02 4.38
CA ILE A 132 -21.80 -16.69 3.15
C ILE A 132 -22.00 -18.20 3.42
N TYR A 133 -21.03 -18.85 4.06
CA TYR A 133 -21.12 -20.27 4.41
C TYR A 133 -22.33 -20.56 5.32
N LEU A 134 -22.47 -19.81 6.42
CA LEU A 134 -23.58 -19.96 7.37
C LEU A 134 -24.94 -19.74 6.70
N PHE A 135 -25.02 -18.80 5.76
CA PHE A 135 -26.24 -18.57 4.99
C PHE A 135 -26.62 -19.76 4.11
N PHE A 136 -25.65 -20.40 3.44
CA PHE A 136 -25.91 -21.60 2.64
C PHE A 136 -26.28 -22.80 3.50
N GLU A 137 -25.60 -23.01 4.64
CA GLU A 137 -25.95 -24.05 5.60
C GLU A 137 -27.37 -23.87 6.14
N PHE A 138 -27.74 -22.65 6.56
CA PHE A 138 -29.10 -22.36 7.02
C PHE A 138 -30.16 -22.65 5.96
N ARG A 139 -29.86 -22.37 4.69
CA ARG A 139 -30.75 -22.71 3.57
C ARG A 139 -30.87 -24.21 3.33
N ARG A 140 -29.78 -24.95 3.45
CA ARG A 140 -29.77 -26.42 3.36
C ARG A 140 -30.66 -27.02 4.44
N PHE A 141 -30.47 -26.61 5.70
CA PHE A 141 -31.30 -27.02 6.83
C PHE A 141 -32.79 -26.74 6.61
N LYS A 142 -33.13 -25.53 6.13
CA LYS A 142 -34.54 -25.17 5.86
C LYS A 142 -35.17 -25.99 4.73
N LYS A 143 -34.37 -26.45 3.76
CA LYS A 143 -34.83 -27.32 2.67
C LYS A 143 -35.07 -28.75 3.17
N GLU A 144 -34.15 -29.29 3.98
CA GLU A 144 -34.30 -30.62 4.60
C GLU A 144 -35.56 -30.68 5.49
N LYS A 145 -35.79 -29.65 6.33
CA LYS A 145 -36.97 -29.58 7.21
C LYS A 145 -38.32 -29.41 6.49
N LYS A 146 -38.31 -29.03 5.20
CA LYS A 146 -39.51 -28.92 4.36
C LYS A 146 -39.87 -30.23 3.65
N ASN A 147 -38.93 -31.16 3.58
CA ASN A 147 -39.09 -32.45 2.93
C ASN A 147 -39.33 -33.59 3.94
N LEU A 148 -39.43 -33.24 5.23
CA LEU A 148 -39.87 -34.09 6.34
C LEU A 148 -41.33 -33.76 6.66
#